data_AF-A0A7S1GP92-F1
#
_entry.id   AF-A0A7S1GP92-F1
#
_cell.length_a   1.000
_cell.length_b   1.000
_cell.length_c   1.000
_cell.angle_alpha   90.00
_cell.angle_beta   90.00
_cell.angle_gamma   90.00
#
_symmetry.space_group_name_H-M   'P 1'
#
loop_
_entity.id
_entity.type
_entity.pdbx_description
1 polymer ?
#
loop_
_entity_poly.entity_id
_entity_poly.type
_entity_poly.pdbx_seq_one_letter_code
_entity_poly.pdbx_strand_id
1 'polypeptide(L)'
;EEVIGSFYLDPFFRPIKTRRHIMAPIFEHPKTALISTTIRPPPWDHLSIDLTFEHTATLFHEFGHVLQFLLARQTGLRGGENIDVDISEVLSQFMEHWLFESSILQTLAHFSQSEGEIPAELIDQLTRERKMDKLNQLAHRVFLSELEFEYYMRSADEEESIVAMQHRIATDHIAHDPLAKSDLGPLKAIVGNNASGKRIAQYRYLLSEMISTDL
;
A
#
# COMPACT_ATOMS: atom_id res chain seq x y z
N GLU A 1 21.68 12.22 22.27
CA GLU A 1 20.62 11.31 21.78
C GLU A 1 21.28 10.11 21.13
N GLU A 2 20.72 8.91 21.29
CA GLU A 2 21.22 7.68 20.67
C GLU A 2 20.62 7.54 19.26
N VAL A 3 21.46 7.28 18.25
CA VAL A 3 21.01 7.11 16.86
C VAL A 3 20.40 5.71 16.68
N ILE A 4 19.10 5.66 16.38
CA ILE A 4 18.37 4.40 16.18
C ILE A 4 18.58 3.84 14.76
N GLY A 5 18.69 4.69 13.75
CA GLY A 5 18.90 4.32 12.34
C GLY A 5 18.82 5.52 11.40
N SER A 6 18.83 5.28 10.09
CA SER A 6 18.66 6.33 9.08
C SER A 6 17.84 5.85 7.89
N PHE A 7 17.35 6.79 7.06
CA PHE A 7 16.69 6.45 5.81
C PHE A 7 16.98 7.49 4.72
N TYR A 8 16.94 7.04 3.47
CA TYR A 8 16.95 7.90 2.29
C TYR A 8 15.55 7.97 1.69
N LEU A 9 15.16 9.15 1.22
CA LEU A 9 13.95 9.34 0.42
C LEU A 9 14.35 9.63 -1.03
N ASP A 10 13.98 8.73 -1.94
CA ASP A 10 14.02 8.93 -3.38
C ASP A 10 12.56 9.11 -3.85
N PRO A 11 12.01 10.34 -3.90
CA PRO A 11 10.58 10.54 -4.11
C PRO A 11 10.18 10.58 -5.60
N PHE A 12 11.12 10.97 -6.47
CA PHE A 12 10.75 11.37 -7.83
C PHE A 12 10.84 10.24 -8.84
N PHE A 13 9.85 10.21 -9.74
CA PHE A 13 9.88 9.35 -10.92
C PHE A 13 10.99 9.77 -11.89
N ARG A 14 11.70 8.76 -12.45
CA ARG A 14 12.61 8.92 -13.60
C ARG A 14 12.65 7.62 -14.42
N PRO A 15 12.93 7.64 -15.74
CA PRO A 15 12.76 6.48 -16.62
C PRO A 15 13.49 5.20 -16.19
N ILE A 16 14.65 5.32 -15.55
CA ILE A 16 15.47 4.18 -15.08
C ILE A 16 15.06 3.66 -13.71
N LYS A 17 14.16 4.35 -13.00
CA LYS A 17 13.73 3.99 -11.65
C LYS A 17 12.55 3.02 -11.72
N THR A 18 12.44 2.17 -10.71
CA THR A 18 11.24 1.36 -10.48
C THR A 18 9.97 2.23 -10.52
N ARG A 19 8.90 1.69 -11.10
CA ARG A 19 7.57 2.32 -11.08
C ARG A 19 6.77 1.97 -9.81
N ARG A 20 7.38 1.26 -8.87
CA ARG A 20 6.76 0.82 -7.62
C ARG A 20 7.13 1.77 -6.48
N HIS A 21 6.19 1.96 -5.56
CA HIS A 21 6.45 2.46 -4.23
C HIS A 21 6.99 1.30 -3.38
N ILE A 22 8.16 1.49 -2.78
CA ILE A 22 8.82 0.47 -1.97
C ILE A 22 9.68 1.10 -0.86
N MET A 23 9.74 0.39 0.26
CA MET A 23 10.85 0.41 1.20
C MET A 23 11.83 -0.73 0.88
N ALA A 24 13.13 -0.44 0.88
CA ALA A 24 14.17 -1.46 0.81
C ALA A 24 15.31 -1.21 1.81
N PRO A 25 15.86 -2.24 2.47
CA PRO A 25 17.05 -2.08 3.29
C PRO A 25 18.28 -1.82 2.42
N ILE A 26 19.22 -1.00 2.91
CA ILE A 26 20.53 -0.80 2.27
C ILE A 26 21.53 -1.78 2.88
N PHE A 27 21.87 -2.83 2.13
CA PHE A 27 22.69 -3.94 2.64
C PHE A 27 24.07 -3.52 3.16
N GLU A 28 24.69 -2.51 2.54
CA GLU A 28 26.02 -2.01 2.94
C GLU A 28 25.98 -1.13 4.20
N HIS A 29 24.78 -0.71 4.62
CA HIS A 29 24.56 0.18 5.75
C HIS A 29 23.51 -0.40 6.71
N PRO A 30 23.94 -1.18 7.72
CA PRO A 30 23.03 -1.73 8.72
C PRO A 30 22.19 -0.63 9.36
N LYS A 31 20.87 -0.86 9.51
CA LYS A 31 19.89 0.11 10.01
C LYS A 31 19.70 1.35 9.11
N THR A 32 19.92 1.19 7.81
CA THR A 32 19.56 2.20 6.82
C THR A 32 18.54 1.64 5.83
N ALA A 33 17.47 2.41 5.59
CA ALA A 33 16.43 2.08 4.62
C ALA A 33 16.37 3.09 3.46
N LEU A 34 15.79 2.69 2.34
CA LEU A 34 15.44 3.54 1.21
C LEU A 34 13.93 3.51 1.04
N ILE A 35 13.30 4.68 1.01
CA ILE A 35 11.94 4.85 0.50
C ILE A 35 12.03 5.35 -0.95
N SER A 36 11.43 4.61 -1.87
CA SER A 36 11.36 4.96 -3.28
C SER A 36 9.91 5.16 -3.70
N THR A 37 9.55 6.34 -4.19
CA THR A 37 8.21 6.63 -4.77
C THR A 37 8.30 7.14 -6.21
N THR A 38 7.16 7.42 -6.83
CA THR A 38 7.07 7.86 -8.24
C THR A 38 6.38 9.21 -8.39
N ILE A 39 6.56 10.10 -7.40
CA ILE A 39 5.99 11.45 -7.45
C ILE A 39 6.58 12.18 -8.66
N ARG A 40 5.75 12.93 -9.39
CA ARG A 40 6.26 13.72 -10.52
C ARG A 40 7.19 14.81 -9.97
N PRO A 41 8.41 14.95 -10.52
CA PRO A 41 9.31 16.03 -10.09
C PRO A 41 8.72 17.41 -10.41
N PRO A 42 9.05 18.45 -9.64
CA PRO A 42 8.71 19.81 -10.02
C PRO A 42 9.37 20.16 -11.36
N PRO A 43 8.77 21.08 -12.14
CA PRO A 43 9.37 21.49 -13.40
C PRO A 43 10.71 22.24 -13.20
N TRP A 44 10.93 22.84 -12.02
CA TRP A 44 12.15 23.58 -11.68
C TRP A 44 12.51 23.36 -10.20
N ASP A 45 13.81 23.32 -9.87
CA ASP A 45 14.33 22.95 -8.54
C ASP A 45 13.83 23.83 -7.37
N HIS A 46 13.43 25.06 -7.64
CA HIS A 46 12.99 26.03 -6.63
C HIS A 46 11.48 25.99 -6.38
N LEU A 47 10.72 25.18 -7.12
CA LEU A 47 9.28 25.09 -6.98
C LEU A 47 8.87 23.96 -6.04
N SER A 48 7.92 24.26 -5.17
CA SER A 48 7.19 23.28 -4.37
C SER A 48 6.39 22.34 -5.26
N ILE A 49 6.15 21.14 -4.76
CA ILE A 49 5.16 20.21 -5.31
C ILE A 49 4.03 20.04 -4.31
N ASP A 50 2.80 20.09 -4.80
CA ASP A 50 1.63 19.75 -3.99
C ASP A 50 1.48 18.23 -3.96
N LEU A 51 1.39 17.67 -2.76
CA LEU A 51 1.12 16.26 -2.56
C LEU A 51 -0.39 16.03 -2.53
N THR A 52 -0.84 15.04 -3.30
CA THR A 52 -2.19 14.51 -3.16
C THR A 52 -2.27 13.70 -1.87
N PHE A 53 -3.49 13.48 -1.37
CA PHE A 53 -3.69 12.61 -0.22
C PHE A 53 -3.10 11.21 -0.45
N GLU A 54 -3.22 10.66 -1.67
CA GLU A 54 -2.64 9.38 -2.05
C GLU A 54 -1.11 9.36 -1.99
N HIS A 55 -0.44 10.44 -2.42
CA HIS A 55 1.01 10.56 -2.28
C HIS A 55 1.42 10.54 -0.80
N THR A 56 0.71 11.26 0.06
CA THR A 56 0.98 11.30 1.50
C THR A 56 0.70 9.95 2.15
N ALA A 57 -0.41 9.29 1.82
CA ALA A 57 -0.74 7.94 2.29
C ALA A 57 0.33 6.92 1.89
N THR A 58 0.82 6.99 0.65
CA THR A 58 1.92 6.15 0.19
C THR A 58 3.20 6.39 1.00
N LEU A 59 3.54 7.65 1.31
CA LEU A 59 4.71 7.95 2.14
C LEU A 59 4.55 7.39 3.56
N PHE A 60 3.37 7.51 4.17
CA PHE A 60 3.09 6.93 5.48
C PHE A 60 3.18 5.40 5.46
N HIS A 61 2.64 4.76 4.42
CA HIS A 61 2.75 3.32 4.21
C HIS A 61 4.21 2.86 4.17
N GLU A 62 5.02 3.46 3.30
CA GLU A 62 6.44 3.08 3.17
C GLU A 62 7.26 3.45 4.41
N PHE A 63 6.89 4.52 5.12
CA PHE A 63 7.54 4.88 6.38
C PHE A 63 7.17 3.91 7.51
N GLY A 64 5.97 3.33 7.51
CA GLY A 64 5.63 2.22 8.40
C GLY A 64 6.54 1.02 8.21
N HIS A 65 6.88 0.68 6.96
CA HIS A 65 7.90 -0.33 6.66
C HIS A 65 9.28 0.06 7.21
N VAL A 66 9.68 1.34 7.11
CA VAL A 66 10.94 1.84 7.71
C VAL A 66 10.94 1.67 9.23
N LEU A 67 9.86 2.06 9.92
CA LEU A 67 9.75 1.89 11.37
C LEU A 67 9.82 0.42 11.74
N GLN A 68 9.12 -0.44 11.00
CA GLN A 68 9.14 -1.89 11.19
C GLN A 68 10.58 -2.43 11.09
N PHE A 69 11.33 -1.99 10.09
CA PHE A 69 12.72 -2.39 9.88
C PHE A 69 13.68 -1.87 10.96
N LEU A 70 13.57 -0.60 11.35
CA LEU A 70 14.48 0.04 12.29
C LEU A 70 14.21 -0.36 13.76
N LEU A 71 12.95 -0.57 14.11
CA LEU A 71 12.52 -0.86 15.48
C LEU A 71 12.41 -2.37 15.76
N ALA A 72 12.47 -3.22 14.73
CA ALA A 72 12.55 -4.67 14.91
C ALA A 72 13.72 -5.02 15.84
N ARG A 73 13.40 -5.51 17.05
CA ARG A 73 14.39 -6.04 17.99
C ARG A 73 14.90 -7.38 17.46
N GLN A 74 15.98 -7.35 16.68
CA GLN A 74 16.57 -8.54 16.09
C GLN A 74 18.07 -8.62 16.37
N THR A 75 18.47 -9.74 16.98
CA THR A 75 19.85 -10.21 17.12
C THR A 75 20.32 -10.82 15.80
N GLY A 76 20.86 -10.00 14.90
CA GLY A 76 21.42 -10.48 13.62
C GLY A 76 21.45 -9.41 12.53
N LEU A 77 22.29 -9.62 11.50
CA LEU A 77 22.62 -8.64 10.44
C LEU A 77 21.46 -8.31 9.47
N ARG A 78 20.24 -8.82 9.71
CA ARG A 78 19.14 -8.77 8.75
C ARG A 78 17.82 -8.36 9.42
N GLY A 79 17.74 -7.09 9.82
CA GLY A 79 16.48 -6.49 10.26
C GLY A 79 15.42 -6.67 9.17
N GLY A 80 14.31 -7.35 9.47
CA GLY A 80 13.22 -7.61 8.54
C GLY A 80 12.95 -9.08 8.19
N GLU A 81 13.93 -9.99 8.29
CA GLU A 81 13.76 -11.40 7.87
C GLU A 81 12.91 -12.28 8.82
N ASN A 82 12.52 -11.74 9.98
CA ASN A 82 11.81 -12.51 11.01
C ASN A 82 10.39 -11.99 11.28
N ILE A 83 9.86 -11.15 10.40
CA ILE A 83 8.45 -10.78 10.44
C ILE A 83 7.72 -11.74 9.53
N ASP A 84 6.70 -12.40 10.09
CA ASP A 84 5.86 -13.28 9.30
C ASP A 84 5.30 -12.47 8.11
N VAL A 85 5.42 -13.06 6.92
CA VAL A 85 4.98 -12.43 5.70
C VAL A 85 3.51 -12.02 5.81
N ASP A 86 2.69 -12.76 6.56
CA ASP A 86 1.26 -12.51 6.72
C ASP A 86 0.93 -11.21 7.47
N ILE A 87 1.85 -10.74 8.31
CA ILE A 87 1.67 -9.52 9.12
C ILE A 87 2.58 -8.38 8.66
N SER A 88 3.34 -8.56 7.58
CA SER A 88 4.37 -7.59 7.16
C SER A 88 3.79 -6.23 6.77
N GLU A 89 2.49 -6.16 6.46
CA GLU A 89 1.78 -4.94 6.05
C GLU A 89 0.98 -4.30 7.20
N VAL A 90 0.97 -4.89 8.40
CA VAL A 90 0.19 -4.37 9.54
C VAL A 90 0.67 -2.97 9.92
N LEU A 91 1.98 -2.76 10.08
CA LEU A 91 2.48 -1.46 10.50
C LEU A 91 2.38 -0.41 9.39
N SER A 92 2.58 -0.79 8.13
CA SER A 92 2.43 0.13 6.99
C SER A 92 1.00 0.63 6.87
N GLN A 93 0.00 -0.25 6.96
CA GLN A 93 -1.41 0.15 6.92
C GLN A 93 -1.85 0.88 8.20
N PHE A 94 -1.35 0.48 9.37
CA PHE A 94 -1.58 1.24 10.61
C PHE A 94 -1.09 2.68 10.47
N MET A 95 0.07 2.88 9.84
CA MET A 95 0.58 4.22 9.60
C MET A 95 -0.35 5.07 8.72
N GLU A 96 -1.04 4.48 7.74
CA GLU A 96 -2.01 5.21 6.90
C GLU A 96 -3.19 5.77 7.71
N HIS A 97 -3.56 5.14 8.84
CA HIS A 97 -4.69 5.58 9.66
C HIS A 97 -4.46 6.95 10.29
N TRP A 98 -3.21 7.31 10.61
CA TRP A 98 -2.85 8.61 11.17
C TRP A 98 -3.20 9.78 10.25
N LEU A 99 -3.29 9.57 8.93
CA LEU A 99 -3.69 10.62 7.99
C LEU A 99 -5.16 11.00 8.06
N PHE A 100 -5.95 10.29 8.85
CA PHE A 100 -7.34 10.64 9.10
C PHE A 100 -7.54 11.26 10.49
N GLU A 101 -6.48 11.35 11.29
CA GLU A 101 -6.49 12.09 12.54
C GLU A 101 -6.37 13.59 12.25
N SER A 102 -7.38 14.36 12.70
CA SER A 102 -7.45 15.80 12.46
C SER A 102 -6.17 16.52 12.89
N SER A 103 -5.63 16.19 14.07
CA SER A 103 -4.39 16.78 14.60
C SER A 103 -3.17 16.54 13.71
N ILE A 104 -3.06 15.37 13.10
CA ILE A 104 -1.98 15.02 12.17
C ILE A 104 -2.17 15.76 10.86
N LEU A 105 -3.38 15.77 10.30
CA LEU A 105 -3.68 16.51 9.08
C LEU A 105 -3.36 18.00 9.20
N GLN A 106 -3.75 18.63 10.32
CA GLN A 106 -3.45 20.03 10.60
C GLN A 106 -1.94 20.31 10.70
N THR A 107 -1.16 19.33 11.14
CA THR A 107 0.31 19.45 11.24
C THR A 107 0.98 19.33 9.87
N LEU A 108 0.44 18.50 8.98
CA LEU A 108 1.04 18.23 7.66
C LEU A 108 0.60 19.20 6.58
N ALA A 109 -0.65 19.67 6.64
CA ALA A 109 -1.24 20.48 5.60
C ALA A 109 -0.98 21.96 5.86
N HIS A 110 -0.22 22.58 4.96
CA HIS A 110 -0.13 24.01 4.86
C HIS A 110 -0.84 24.46 3.58
N PHE A 111 -1.92 25.22 3.73
CA PHE A 111 -2.59 25.81 2.58
C PHE A 111 -1.64 26.84 1.97
N SER A 112 -1.14 26.58 0.75
CA SER A 112 -0.09 27.41 0.13
C SER A 112 -0.49 28.88 -0.09
N GLN A 113 -1.75 29.25 0.17
CA GLN A 113 -2.29 30.60 0.02
C GLN A 113 -2.99 31.15 1.27
N SER A 114 -3.13 30.37 2.35
CA SER A 114 -3.72 30.86 3.60
C SER A 114 -3.08 30.20 4.82
N GLU A 115 -2.70 31.00 5.82
CA GLU A 115 -2.26 30.54 7.15
C GLU A 115 -3.38 29.86 7.97
N GLY A 116 -4.49 29.48 7.34
CA GLY A 116 -5.66 28.91 7.99
C GLY A 116 -5.51 27.41 8.21
N GLU A 117 -6.03 26.94 9.34
CA GLU A 117 -6.27 25.52 9.63
C GLU A 117 -7.22 24.92 8.57
N ILE A 118 -7.11 23.61 8.31
CA ILE A 118 -8.08 22.90 7.48
C ILE A 118 -9.46 23.01 8.16
N PRO A 119 -10.50 23.49 7.47
CA PRO A 119 -11.86 23.53 8.01
C PRO A 119 -12.33 22.15 8.48
N ALA A 120 -13.00 22.10 9.64
CA ALA A 120 -13.50 20.85 10.21
C ALA A 120 -14.46 20.12 9.26
N GLU A 121 -15.24 20.87 8.48
CA GLU A 121 -16.18 20.32 7.50
C GLU A 121 -15.48 19.53 6.38
N LEU A 122 -14.26 19.94 6.00
CA LEU A 122 -13.45 19.21 5.00
C LEU A 122 -12.88 17.91 5.58
N ILE A 123 -12.49 17.93 6.86
CA ILE A 123 -12.01 16.72 7.56
C ILE A 123 -13.14 15.71 7.71
N ASP A 124 -14.34 16.16 8.06
CA ASP A 124 -15.55 15.33 8.14
C ASP A 124 -15.92 14.75 6.76
N GLN A 125 -15.76 15.55 5.70
CA GLN A 125 -15.98 15.07 4.34
C GLN A 125 -14.97 13.99 3.94
N LEU A 126 -13.67 14.24 4.16
CA LEU A 126 -12.61 13.28 3.89
C LEU A 126 -12.83 11.96 4.63
N THR A 127 -13.27 12.03 5.89
CA THR A 127 -13.58 10.84 6.71
C THR A 127 -14.76 10.05 6.16
N ARG A 128 -15.81 10.72 5.64
CA ARG A 128 -16.92 10.04 4.97
C ARG A 128 -16.48 9.36 3.68
N GLU A 129 -15.69 10.06 2.87
CA GLU A 129 -15.18 9.52 1.60
C GLU A 129 -14.29 8.29 1.84
N ARG A 130 -13.43 8.32 2.87
CA ARG A 130 -12.65 7.14 3.30
C ARG A 130 -13.50 5.89 3.48
N LYS A 131 -14.67 6.00 4.11
CA LYS A 131 -15.53 4.83 4.38
C LYS A 131 -16.05 4.20 3.09
N MET A 132 -16.46 5.03 2.14
CA MET A 132 -16.94 4.56 0.84
C MET A 132 -15.79 3.96 0.02
N ASP A 133 -14.63 4.60 0.02
CA ASP A 133 -13.44 4.08 -0.66
C ASP A 133 -12.98 2.76 -0.07
N LYS A 134 -12.97 2.64 1.26
CA LYS A 134 -12.60 1.40 1.94
C LYS A 134 -13.58 0.26 1.68
N LEU A 135 -14.88 0.54 1.57
CA LEU A 135 -15.86 -0.47 1.16
C LEU A 135 -15.49 -1.07 -0.21
N ASN A 136 -15.25 -0.20 -1.21
CA ASN A 136 -14.89 -0.64 -2.56
C ASN A 136 -13.54 -1.37 -2.59
N GLN A 137 -12.54 -0.86 -1.87
CA GLN A 137 -11.23 -1.49 -1.76
C GLN A 137 -11.32 -2.87 -1.14
N LEU A 138 -12.05 -3.03 -0.03
CA LEU A 138 -12.21 -4.31 0.66
C LEU A 138 -12.96 -5.32 -0.21
N ALA A 139 -14.06 -4.93 -0.85
CA ALA A 139 -14.79 -5.81 -1.77
C ALA A 139 -13.89 -6.30 -2.91
N HIS A 140 -13.11 -5.39 -3.51
CA HIS A 140 -12.16 -5.76 -4.57
C HIS A 140 -11.03 -6.65 -4.04
N ARG A 141 -10.56 -6.44 -2.82
CA ARG A 141 -9.51 -7.27 -2.20
C ARG A 141 -10.01 -8.67 -1.85
N VAL A 142 -11.26 -8.81 -1.38
CA VAL A 142 -11.88 -10.12 -1.16
C VAL A 142 -11.98 -10.87 -2.49
N PHE A 143 -12.48 -10.23 -3.54
CA PHE A 143 -12.48 -10.76 -4.90
C PHE A 143 -11.09 -11.26 -5.34
N LEU A 144 -10.06 -10.42 -5.21
CA LEU A 144 -8.70 -10.78 -5.63
C LEU A 144 -8.10 -11.91 -4.77
N SER A 145 -8.44 -11.98 -3.48
CA SER A 145 -7.95 -13.01 -2.57
C SER A 145 -8.57 -14.36 -2.89
N GLU A 146 -9.88 -14.41 -3.09
CA GLU A 146 -10.57 -15.64 -3.50
C GLU A 146 -10.10 -16.11 -4.87
N LEU A 147 -9.96 -15.19 -5.83
CA LEU A 147 -9.42 -15.51 -7.15
C LEU A 147 -8.01 -16.09 -7.09
N GLU A 148 -7.13 -15.52 -6.26
CA GLU A 148 -5.77 -16.00 -6.07
C GLU A 148 -5.75 -17.39 -5.44
N PHE A 149 -6.56 -17.62 -4.41
CA PHE A 149 -6.70 -18.91 -3.75
C PHE A 149 -7.23 -19.98 -4.70
N GLU A 150 -8.35 -19.73 -5.39
CA GLU A 150 -8.92 -20.67 -6.35
C GLU A 150 -7.92 -20.97 -7.49
N TYR A 151 -7.24 -19.95 -8.02
CA TYR A 151 -6.27 -20.13 -9.10
C TYR A 151 -5.12 -21.07 -8.70
N TYR A 152 -4.58 -20.96 -7.48
CA TYR A 152 -3.45 -21.78 -7.02
C TYR A 152 -3.84 -23.13 -6.43
N MET A 153 -5.10 -23.30 -6.00
CA MET A 153 -5.63 -24.59 -5.52
C MET A 153 -6.27 -25.44 -6.62
N ARG A 154 -6.48 -24.86 -7.81
CA ARG A 154 -7.07 -25.49 -8.99
C ARG A 154 -6.38 -26.79 -9.38
N SER A 155 -7.15 -27.82 -9.73
CA SER A 155 -6.60 -29.04 -10.34
C SER A 155 -6.49 -28.93 -11.87
N ALA A 156 -5.57 -29.70 -12.46
CA ALA A 156 -5.28 -29.62 -13.89
C ALA A 156 -6.42 -30.16 -14.80
N ASP A 157 -7.35 -30.92 -14.23
CA ASP A 157 -8.49 -31.55 -14.89
C ASP A 157 -9.78 -30.73 -14.83
N GLU A 158 -9.79 -29.57 -14.17
CA GLU A 158 -10.99 -28.74 -14.12
C GLU A 158 -11.35 -28.13 -15.47
N GLU A 159 -12.60 -28.34 -15.91
CA GLU A 159 -13.11 -27.88 -17.21
C GLU A 159 -13.38 -26.37 -17.29
N GLU A 160 -13.61 -25.70 -16.16
CA GLU A 160 -13.84 -24.24 -16.14
C GLU A 160 -12.60 -23.50 -16.68
N SER A 161 -12.79 -22.45 -17.48
CA SER A 161 -11.66 -21.62 -17.89
C SER A 161 -11.29 -20.64 -16.77
N ILE A 162 -10.00 -20.28 -16.64
CA ILE A 162 -9.56 -19.28 -15.64
C ILE A 162 -10.26 -17.91 -15.79
N VAL A 163 -10.73 -17.58 -17.00
CA VAL A 163 -11.50 -16.36 -17.26
C VAL A 163 -12.93 -16.51 -16.75
N ALA A 164 -13.55 -17.68 -16.93
CA ALA A 164 -14.88 -17.98 -16.38
C ALA A 164 -14.86 -17.96 -14.85
N MET A 165 -13.82 -18.55 -14.24
CA MET A 165 -13.57 -18.48 -12.79
C MET A 165 -13.48 -17.02 -12.30
N GLN A 166 -12.64 -16.19 -12.95
CA GLN A 166 -12.57 -14.75 -12.62
C GLN A 166 -13.94 -14.07 -12.69
N HIS A 167 -14.73 -14.37 -13.72
CA HIS A 167 -16.06 -13.78 -13.89
C HIS A 167 -17.05 -14.19 -12.81
N ARG A 168 -17.07 -15.47 -12.46
CA ARG A 168 -17.93 -16.01 -11.41
C ARG A 168 -17.64 -15.30 -10.10
N ILE A 169 -16.38 -15.33 -9.65
CA ILE A 169 -15.95 -14.70 -8.40
C ILE A 169 -16.19 -13.19 -8.44
N ALA A 170 -15.94 -12.52 -9.58
CA ALA A 170 -16.24 -11.09 -9.72
C ALA A 170 -17.74 -10.77 -9.56
N THR A 171 -18.62 -11.64 -10.04
CA THR A 171 -20.08 -11.44 -9.94
C THR A 171 -20.56 -11.52 -8.49
N ASP A 172 -19.89 -12.31 -7.65
CA ASP A 172 -20.26 -12.49 -6.25
C ASP A 172 -19.83 -11.30 -5.37
N HIS A 173 -18.74 -10.61 -5.73
CA HIS A 173 -18.09 -9.60 -4.87
C HIS A 173 -18.16 -8.16 -5.41
N ILE A 174 -18.26 -7.97 -6.72
CA ILE A 174 -18.23 -6.63 -7.35
C ILE A 174 -19.68 -6.19 -7.64
N ALA A 175 -20.19 -5.28 -6.82
CA ALA A 175 -21.60 -4.84 -6.87
C ALA A 175 -21.99 -4.07 -8.14
N HIS A 176 -21.03 -3.41 -8.81
CA HIS A 176 -21.28 -2.56 -9.98
C HIS A 176 -20.33 -2.91 -11.12
N ASP A 177 -20.91 -3.22 -12.29
CA ASP A 177 -20.21 -3.50 -13.55
C ASP A 177 -19.22 -4.67 -13.47
N PRO A 178 -19.68 -5.94 -13.55
CA PRO A 178 -18.79 -7.08 -13.54
C PRO A 178 -17.79 -6.94 -14.70
N LEU A 179 -16.52 -7.24 -14.40
CA LEU A 179 -15.37 -7.12 -15.31
C LEU A 179 -15.73 -7.50 -16.74
N ALA A 180 -15.25 -6.76 -17.74
CA ALA A 180 -15.46 -7.16 -19.13
C ALA A 180 -14.82 -8.54 -19.39
N LYS A 181 -15.42 -9.37 -20.26
CA LYS A 181 -14.87 -10.70 -20.64
C LYS A 181 -13.45 -10.69 -21.19
N SER A 182 -13.03 -9.56 -21.74
CA SER A 182 -11.68 -9.35 -22.23
C SER A 182 -10.69 -8.89 -21.16
N ASP A 183 -11.15 -8.53 -19.96
CA ASP A 183 -10.31 -8.00 -18.91
C ASP A 183 -9.55 -9.12 -18.20
N LEU A 184 -8.23 -9.11 -18.37
CA LEU A 184 -7.30 -10.05 -17.73
C LEU A 184 -6.46 -9.34 -16.66
N GLY A 185 -6.80 -8.10 -16.29
CA GLY A 185 -6.10 -7.28 -15.32
C GLY A 185 -5.90 -8.00 -13.98
N PRO A 186 -6.96 -8.52 -13.34
CA PRO A 186 -6.85 -9.23 -12.07
C PRO A 186 -5.92 -10.45 -12.13
N LEU A 187 -6.12 -11.33 -13.12
CA LEU A 187 -5.26 -12.50 -13.34
C LEU A 187 -3.80 -12.12 -13.58
N LYS A 188 -3.53 -11.08 -14.40
CA LYS A 188 -2.17 -10.57 -14.63
C LYS A 188 -1.54 -10.03 -13.35
N ALA A 189 -2.31 -9.34 -12.51
CA ALA A 189 -1.83 -8.82 -11.23
C ALA A 189 -1.47 -9.96 -10.27
N ILE A 190 -2.33 -10.98 -10.15
CA ILE A 190 -2.08 -12.16 -9.31
C ILE A 190 -0.81 -12.89 -9.77
N VAL A 191 -0.74 -13.28 -11.04
CA VAL A 191 0.41 -14.01 -11.58
C VAL A 191 1.68 -13.17 -11.47
N GLY A 192 1.61 -11.87 -11.78
CA GLY A 192 2.75 -10.96 -11.70
C GLY A 192 3.27 -10.75 -10.28
N ASN A 193 2.38 -10.64 -9.29
CA ASN A 193 2.77 -10.51 -7.89
C ASN A 193 3.49 -11.78 -7.40
N ASN A 194 2.91 -12.95 -7.67
CA ASN A 194 3.49 -14.24 -7.29
C ASN A 194 4.83 -14.50 -8.00
N ALA A 195 4.92 -14.21 -9.30
CA ALA A 195 6.18 -14.32 -10.05
C ALA A 195 7.27 -13.37 -9.53
N SER A 196 6.89 -12.26 -8.89
CA SER A 196 7.83 -11.33 -8.23
C SER A 196 8.17 -11.70 -6.78
N GLY A 197 7.78 -12.89 -6.32
CA GLY A 197 8.07 -13.39 -4.97
C GLY A 197 7.05 -12.97 -3.89
N LYS A 198 6.03 -12.17 -4.25
CA LYS A 198 4.90 -11.84 -3.37
C LYS A 198 3.84 -12.95 -3.49
N ARG A 199 4.14 -14.10 -2.90
CA ARG A 199 3.27 -15.27 -2.97
C ARG A 199 1.98 -15.05 -2.18
N ILE A 200 0.85 -15.41 -2.77
CA ILE A 200 -0.50 -15.33 -2.19
C ILE A 200 -0.72 -13.98 -1.48
N ALA A 201 -0.46 -12.87 -2.17
CA ALA A 201 -0.31 -11.57 -1.51
C ALA A 201 -1.63 -10.91 -1.13
N GLN A 202 -2.75 -11.29 -1.74
CA GLN A 202 -3.99 -10.53 -1.62
C GLN A 202 -4.64 -10.68 -0.24
N TYR A 203 -4.67 -11.90 0.31
CA TYR A 203 -5.23 -12.12 1.65
C TYR A 203 -4.40 -11.43 2.73
N ARG A 204 -3.08 -11.34 2.55
CA ARG A 204 -2.18 -10.64 3.47
C ARG A 204 -2.61 -9.19 3.65
N TYR A 205 -2.93 -8.49 2.56
CA TYR A 205 -3.39 -7.11 2.63
C TYR A 205 -4.73 -6.98 3.36
N LEU A 206 -5.63 -7.96 3.23
CA LEU A 206 -6.90 -8.00 3.98
C LEU A 206 -6.68 -8.25 5.47
N LEU A 207 -5.90 -9.29 5.80
CA LEU A 207 -5.58 -9.65 7.18
C LEU A 207 -4.90 -8.49 7.90
N SER A 208 -3.94 -7.84 7.23
CA SER A 208 -3.24 -6.69 7.78
C SER A 208 -4.18 -5.51 8.02
N GLU A 209 -5.20 -5.29 7.17
CA GLU A 209 -6.12 -4.16 7.32
C GLU A 209 -7.04 -4.39 8.52
N MET A 210 -7.48 -5.63 8.70
CA MET A 210 -8.27 -6.03 9.86
C MET A 210 -7.48 -5.82 11.17
N ILE A 211 -6.23 -6.28 11.21
CA ILE A 211 -5.39 -6.15 12.40
C ILE A 211 -5.04 -4.68 12.65
N SER A 212 -4.63 -3.93 11.63
CA SER A 212 -4.22 -2.53 11.77
C SER A 212 -5.35 -1.59 12.19
N THR A 213 -6.61 -1.99 11.95
CA THR A 213 -7.79 -1.23 12.41
C THR A 213 -8.11 -1.49 13.89
N ASP A 214 -7.67 -2.62 14.45
CA ASP A 214 -7.90 -3.00 15.85
C ASP A 214 -6.80 -2.52 16.81
N LEU A 215 -5.64 -2.13 16.27
CA LEU A 215 -4.50 -1.55 16.99
C LEU A 215 -4.72 -0.07 17.34
#